data_AF-A0A518BTS7-F1
#
_entry.id   AF-A0A518BTS7-F1
#
_cell.length_a   1.000
_cell.length_b   1.000
_cell.length_c   1.000
_cell.angle_alpha   90.00
_cell.angle_beta   90.00
_cell.angle_gamma   90.00
#
_symmetry.space_group_name_H-M   'P 1'
#
loop_
_entity.id
_entity.type
_entity.pdbx_description
1 polymer ?
#
loop_
_entity_poly.entity_id
_entity_poly.type
_entity_poly.pdbx_seq_one_letter_code
_entity_poly.pdbx_strand_id
1 'polypeptide(L)'
;MKRNTLNALIDAALAVCMLILMLTGLLIAFVLPHGHGGGGGGGRATLWGLTRHGYGDIHLWASYVAIGLVLVHLMTHWSWVLITVRRMIWPSSKGAPSLMTQLTTGLAALTLLVVLTLGLGWVARASVERDDSSRRGGGRWEQSMMVDEQGERGAGDRQERRRGEW
;
A
#
# COMPACT_ATOMS: atom_id res chain seq x y z
N MET A 1 -8.51 36.81 7.88
CA MET A 1 -9.01 36.23 6.61
C MET A 1 -10.46 35.80 6.80
N LYS A 2 -11.35 36.01 5.82
CA LYS A 2 -12.75 35.57 5.92
C LYS A 2 -12.77 34.03 5.96
N ARG A 3 -13.61 33.43 6.82
CA ARG A 3 -13.73 31.96 6.98
C ARG A 3 -13.91 31.24 5.64
N ASN A 4 -14.62 31.87 4.71
CA ASN A 4 -14.82 31.35 3.35
C ASN A 4 -13.53 31.24 2.53
N THR A 5 -12.61 32.19 2.69
CA THR A 5 -11.29 32.16 2.02
C THR A 5 -10.42 31.03 2.57
N LEU A 6 -10.48 30.76 3.88
CA LEU A 6 -9.76 29.66 4.50
C LEU A 6 -10.29 28.31 4.01
N ASN A 7 -11.61 28.13 3.95
CA ASN A 7 -12.21 26.90 3.43
C ASN A 7 -11.84 26.67 1.97
N ALA A 8 -11.92 27.71 1.12
CA ALA A 8 -11.53 27.61 -0.28
C ALA A 8 -10.03 27.26 -0.45
N LEU A 9 -9.16 27.77 0.42
CA LEU A 9 -7.74 27.44 0.41
C LEU A 9 -7.49 25.98 0.81
N ILE A 10 -8.17 25.48 1.84
CA ILE A 10 -8.08 24.08 2.28
C ILE A 10 -8.55 23.15 1.16
N ASP A 11 -9.68 23.47 0.51
CA ASP A 11 -10.24 22.68 -0.58
C ASP A 11 -9.30 22.67 -1.80
N ALA A 12 -8.71 23.81 -2.15
CA ALA A 12 -7.73 23.91 -3.23
C ALA A 12 -6.45 23.12 -2.92
N ALA A 13 -5.93 23.23 -1.69
CA ALA A 13 -4.76 22.47 -1.25
C ALA A 13 -5.05 20.96 -1.29
N LEU A 14 -6.23 20.54 -0.84
CA LEU A 14 -6.66 19.14 -0.89
C LEU A 14 -6.76 18.64 -2.34
N ALA A 15 -7.32 19.44 -3.25
CA ALA A 15 -7.40 19.09 -4.67
C ALA A 15 -6.02 18.87 -5.30
N VAL A 16 -5.06 19.74 -4.98
CA VAL A 16 -3.66 19.60 -5.44
C VAL A 16 -3.02 18.33 -4.87
N CYS A 17 -3.17 18.06 -3.57
CA CYS A 17 -2.66 16.83 -2.96
C CYS A 17 -3.27 15.57 -3.60
N MET A 18 -4.57 15.57 -3.87
CA MET A 18 -5.24 14.45 -4.54
C MET A 18 -4.71 14.24 -5.96
N LEU A 19 -4.42 15.32 -6.69
CA LEU A 19 -3.80 15.22 -8.01
C LEU A 19 -2.39 14.62 -7.94
N ILE A 20 -1.56 15.06 -6.97
CA ILE A 20 -0.23 14.49 -6.75
C ILE A 20 -0.32 12.99 -6.44
N LEU A 21 -1.23 12.58 -5.56
CA LEU A 21 -1.46 11.18 -5.23
C LEU A 21 -1.90 10.36 -6.44
N MET A 22 -2.86 10.86 -7.21
CA MET A 22 -3.33 10.20 -8.42
C MET A 22 -2.18 10.02 -9.43
N LEU A 23 -1.45 11.09 -9.74
CA LEU A 23 -0.35 11.05 -10.71
C LEU A 23 0.77 10.11 -10.26
N THR A 24 1.23 10.24 -9.01
CA THR A 24 2.30 9.37 -8.48
C THR A 24 1.86 7.91 -8.38
N GLY A 25 0.61 7.63 -8.00
CA GLY A 25 0.04 6.29 -7.99
C GLY A 25 0.00 5.67 -9.40
N LEU A 26 -0.48 6.42 -10.39
CA LEU A 26 -0.49 5.99 -11.79
C LEU A 26 0.93 5.77 -12.34
N LEU A 27 1.88 6.64 -12.01
CA LEU A 27 3.29 6.48 -12.41
C LEU A 27 3.89 5.19 -11.85
N ILE A 28 3.67 4.91 -10.55
CA ILE A 28 4.16 3.70 -9.88
C ILE A 28 3.48 2.43 -10.41
N ALA A 29 2.20 2.52 -10.79
CA ALA A 29 1.42 1.38 -11.28
C ALA A 29 1.74 1.04 -12.74
N PHE A 30 1.82 2.04 -13.62
CA PHE A 30 1.88 1.82 -15.08
C PHE A 30 3.24 2.13 -15.70
N VAL A 31 4.01 3.07 -15.16
CA VAL A 31 5.29 3.51 -15.76
C VAL A 31 6.49 2.79 -15.12
N LEU A 32 6.41 2.48 -13.84
CA LEU A 32 7.41 1.69 -13.11
C LEU A 32 6.79 0.40 -12.53
N PRO A 33 6.18 -0.48 -13.35
CA PRO A 33 5.61 -1.73 -12.86
C PRO A 33 6.69 -2.66 -12.29
N HIS A 34 6.30 -3.52 -11.35
CA HIS A 34 7.19 -4.52 -10.77
C HIS A 34 7.73 -5.42 -11.89
N GLY A 35 9.06 -5.56 -11.97
CA GLY A 35 9.68 -6.53 -12.86
C GLY A 35 9.22 -7.93 -12.47
N HIS A 36 8.37 -8.56 -13.29
CA HIS A 36 8.01 -9.95 -13.13
C HIS A 36 9.17 -10.79 -13.66
N GLY A 37 10.03 -11.30 -12.78
CA GLY A 37 11.05 -12.26 -13.16
C GLY A 37 12.28 -12.23 -12.28
N GLY A 38 12.46 -13.30 -11.50
CA GLY A 38 13.78 -13.65 -10.97
C GLY A 38 14.77 -13.79 -12.14
N GLY A 39 15.97 -13.26 -11.94
CA GLY A 39 17.06 -13.37 -12.92
C GLY A 39 17.42 -12.05 -13.61
N GLY A 40 18.18 -11.20 -12.92
CA GLY A 40 19.31 -10.49 -13.53
C GLY A 40 19.06 -9.29 -14.46
N GLY A 41 17.82 -8.89 -14.80
CA GLY A 41 17.62 -7.89 -15.87
C GLY A 41 16.58 -6.79 -15.66
N GLY A 42 15.97 -6.68 -14.47
CA GLY A 42 15.00 -5.63 -14.16
C GLY A 42 15.70 -4.29 -13.94
N GLY A 43 16.08 -3.62 -15.03
CA GLY A 43 16.76 -2.34 -15.02
C GLY A 43 16.12 -1.37 -14.04
N ARG A 44 16.96 -0.64 -13.30
CA ARG A 44 16.61 0.48 -12.42
C ARG A 44 15.93 1.57 -13.25
N ALA A 45 14.68 1.35 -13.67
CA ALA A 45 13.93 2.30 -14.45
C ALA A 45 13.78 3.56 -13.59
N THR A 46 14.45 4.62 -14.02
CA THR A 46 14.37 5.92 -13.39
C THR A 46 13.56 6.83 -14.29
N LEU A 47 12.51 7.43 -13.74
CA LEU A 47 11.78 8.50 -14.42
C LEU A 47 12.23 9.81 -13.79
N TRP A 48 12.80 10.71 -14.60
CA TRP A 48 13.40 11.97 -14.14
C TRP A 48 14.42 11.79 -12.99
N GLY A 49 15.26 10.76 -13.10
CA GLY A 49 16.30 10.47 -12.11
C GLY A 49 15.79 9.83 -10.81
N LEU A 50 14.47 9.69 -10.62
CA LEU A 50 13.88 9.04 -9.46
C LEU A 50 13.54 7.59 -9.77
N THR A 51 13.87 6.70 -8.84
CA THR A 51 13.46 5.30 -8.88
C THR A 51 12.01 5.14 -8.42
N ARG A 52 11.43 3.96 -8.62
CA ARG A 52 10.12 3.58 -8.06
C ARG A 52 9.99 3.87 -6.56
N HIS A 53 11.05 3.64 -5.81
CA HIS A 53 11.08 3.90 -4.37
C HIS A 53 10.95 5.41 -4.09
N GLY A 54 11.65 6.26 -4.85
CA GLY A 54 11.54 7.71 -4.71
C GLY A 54 10.13 8.24 -4.99
N TYR A 55 9.47 7.74 -6.03
CA TYR A 55 8.05 8.07 -6.26
C TYR A 55 7.14 7.53 -5.15
N GLY A 56 7.45 6.34 -4.62
CA GLY A 56 6.77 5.75 -3.47
C GLY A 56 6.86 6.61 -2.22
N ASP A 57 8.03 7.17 -1.92
CA ASP A 57 8.23 8.08 -0.79
C ASP A 57 7.43 9.38 -0.96
N ILE A 58 7.47 9.98 -2.16
CA ILE A 58 6.67 11.17 -2.47
C ILE A 58 5.17 10.87 -2.30
N HIS A 59 4.70 9.73 -2.82
CA HIS A 59 3.31 9.30 -2.70
C HIS A 59 2.90 9.10 -1.23
N LEU A 60 3.77 8.50 -0.42
CA LEU A 60 3.53 8.29 1.01
C LEU A 60 3.42 9.62 1.77
N TRP A 61 4.38 10.54 1.59
CA TRP A 61 4.33 11.85 2.25
C TRP A 61 3.14 12.69 1.81
N ALA A 62 2.84 12.69 0.51
CA ALA A 62 1.63 13.31 -0.02
C ALA A 62 0.37 12.70 0.61
N SER A 63 0.37 11.40 0.92
CA SER A 63 -0.77 10.73 1.56
C SER A 63 -0.98 11.23 2.98
N TYR A 64 0.08 11.42 3.77
CA TYR A 64 -0.04 11.97 5.12
C TYR A 64 -0.60 13.40 5.12
N VAL A 65 -0.12 14.25 4.20
CA VAL A 65 -0.64 15.61 4.04
C VAL A 65 -2.11 15.58 3.60
N ALA A 66 -2.45 14.75 2.61
CA ALA A 66 -3.82 14.61 2.12
C ALA A 66 -4.77 14.12 3.24
N ILE A 67 -4.36 13.15 4.05
CA ILE A 67 -5.15 12.70 5.21
C ILE A 67 -5.42 13.87 6.15
N GLY A 68 -4.38 14.63 6.52
CA GLY A 68 -4.56 15.81 7.38
C GLY A 68 -5.54 16.83 6.80
N LEU A 69 -5.43 17.12 5.50
CA LEU A 69 -6.33 18.05 4.80
C LEU A 69 -7.76 17.51 4.70
N VAL A 70 -7.96 16.21 4.45
CA VAL A 70 -9.28 15.57 4.45
C VAL A 70 -9.95 15.69 5.82
N LEU A 71 -9.21 15.49 6.91
CA LEU A 71 -9.76 15.63 8.27
C LEU A 71 -10.25 17.06 8.51
N VAL A 72 -9.42 18.06 8.18
CA VAL A 72 -9.79 19.47 8.32
C VAL A 72 -10.97 19.83 7.41
N HIS A 73 -10.95 19.41 6.15
CA HIS A 73 -12.04 19.60 5.19
C HIS A 73 -13.36 19.04 5.74
N LEU A 74 -13.34 17.79 6.23
CA LEU A 74 -14.52 17.13 6.77
C LEU A 74 -15.05 17.86 8.01
N MET A 75 -14.17 18.33 8.91
CA MET A 75 -14.57 19.14 10.07
C MET A 75 -15.20 20.48 9.65
N THR A 76 -14.64 21.16 8.64
CA THR A 76 -15.19 22.44 8.15
C THR A 76 -16.54 22.29 7.46
N HIS A 77 -16.78 21.17 6.77
CA HIS A 77 -18.00 20.91 6.02
C HIS A 77 -19.00 20.00 6.76
N TRP A 78 -18.70 19.58 7.98
CA TRP A 78 -19.49 18.57 8.72
C TRP A 78 -20.98 18.93 8.87
N SER A 79 -21.27 20.22 9.11
CA SER A 79 -22.65 20.72 9.22
C SER A 79 -23.43 20.54 7.91
N TRP A 80 -22.79 20.81 6.78
CA TRP A 80 -23.37 20.59 5.46
C TRP A 80 -23.60 19.11 5.19
N VAL A 81 -22.64 18.24 5.55
CA VAL A 81 -22.77 16.78 5.39
C VAL A 81 -24.01 16.27 6.13
N LEU A 82 -24.18 16.62 7.41
CA LEU A 82 -25.33 16.19 8.20
C LEU A 82 -26.66 16.69 7.63
N ILE A 83 -26.71 17.95 7.19
CA ILE A 83 -27.94 18.52 6.60
C ILE A 83 -28.27 17.81 5.28
N THR A 84 -27.27 17.58 4.42
CA THR A 84 -27.45 16.93 3.12
C THR A 84 -27.87 15.46 3.28
N VAL A 85 -27.17 14.68 4.11
CA VAL A 85 -27.50 13.28 4.39
C VAL A 85 -28.91 13.16 5.00
N ARG A 86 -29.24 14.03 5.97
CA ARG A 86 -30.57 14.02 6.59
C ARG A 86 -31.67 14.36 5.59
N ARG A 87 -31.45 15.31 4.68
CA ARG A 87 -32.42 15.65 3.62
C ARG A 87 -32.58 14.54 2.60
N MET A 88 -31.50 13.81 2.29
CA MET A 88 -31.53 12.69 1.36
C MET A 88 -32.34 11.51 1.93
N ILE A 89 -32.15 11.19 3.21
CA ILE A 89 -32.87 10.10 3.90
C ILE A 89 -34.29 10.52 4.28
N TRP A 90 -34.48 11.79 4.68
CA TRP A 90 -35.75 12.31 5.17
C TRP A 90 -36.07 13.67 4.56
N PRO A 91 -36.68 13.71 3.36
CA PRO A 91 -36.95 14.95 2.61
C PRO A 91 -37.78 15.98 3.40
N SER A 92 -38.63 15.52 4.31
CA SER A 92 -39.50 16.37 5.14
C SER A 92 -38.84 16.92 6.42
N SER A 93 -37.56 16.62 6.67
CA SER A 93 -36.86 17.11 7.86
C SER A 93 -36.65 18.62 7.82
N LYS A 94 -37.19 19.34 8.81
CA LYS A 94 -36.93 20.76 9.06
C LYS A 94 -36.08 20.92 10.33
N GLY A 95 -35.13 21.86 10.30
CA GLY A 95 -34.28 22.21 11.45
C GLY A 95 -32.81 21.82 11.26
N ALA A 96 -31.91 22.69 11.73
CA ALA A 96 -30.48 22.42 11.76
C ALA A 96 -30.14 21.50 12.96
N PRO A 97 -29.21 20.55 12.81
CA PRO A 97 -28.77 19.71 13.94
C PRO A 97 -28.12 20.56 15.03
N SER A 98 -28.29 20.17 16.30
CA SER A 98 -27.64 20.86 17.41
C SER A 98 -26.11 20.80 17.31
N LEU A 99 -25.40 21.83 17.80
CA LEU A 99 -23.93 21.87 17.78
C LEU A 99 -23.29 20.64 18.44
N MET A 100 -23.89 20.16 19.54
CA MET A 100 -23.43 18.95 20.24
C MET A 100 -23.56 17.70 19.37
N THR A 101 -24.68 17.54 18.67
CA THR A 101 -24.89 16.43 17.72
C THR A 101 -23.89 16.49 16.56
N GLN A 102 -23.59 17.69 16.06
CA GLN A 102 -22.60 17.88 15.01
C GLN A 102 -21.21 17.47 15.50
N LEU A 103 -20.78 17.93 16.67
CA LEU A 103 -19.48 17.59 17.21
C LEU A 103 -19.33 16.09 17.53
N THR A 104 -20.32 15.46 18.17
CA THR A 104 -20.24 14.04 18.54
C THR A 104 -20.22 13.12 17.34
N THR A 105 -21.09 13.35 16.36
CA THR A 105 -21.12 12.55 15.12
C THR A 105 -19.85 12.75 14.29
N GLY A 106 -19.31 13.98 14.25
CA GLY A 106 -18.05 14.28 13.59
C GLY A 106 -16.90 13.54 14.25
N LEU A 107 -16.79 13.63 15.57
CA LEU A 107 -15.74 12.94 16.32
C LEU A 107 -15.84 11.41 16.21
N ALA A 108 -17.06 10.87 16.20
CA ALA A 108 -17.29 9.44 15.97
C ALA A 108 -16.84 9.00 14.57
N ALA A 109 -17.16 9.79 13.53
CA ALA A 109 -16.72 9.51 12.16
C ALA A 109 -15.19 9.59 12.01
N LEU A 110 -14.56 10.58 12.66
CA LEU A 110 -13.10 10.70 12.71
C LEU A 110 -12.46 9.51 13.42
N THR A 111 -13.02 9.10 14.57
CA THR A 111 -12.54 7.95 15.34
C THR A 111 -12.65 6.66 14.52
N LEU A 112 -13.78 6.44 13.84
CA LEU A 112 -13.97 5.31 12.95
C LEU A 112 -12.96 5.30 11.81
N LEU A 113 -12.70 6.45 11.18
CA LEU A 113 -11.72 6.57 10.10
C LEU A 113 -10.30 6.22 10.58
N VAL A 114 -9.89 6.73 11.74
CA VAL A 114 -8.58 6.43 12.33
C VAL A 114 -8.46 4.93 12.67
N VAL A 115 -9.47 4.36 13.33
CA VAL A 115 -9.50 2.93 13.67
C VAL A 115 -9.45 2.07 12.41
N LEU A 116 -10.21 2.42 11.36
CA LEU A 116 -10.20 1.69 10.09
C LEU A 116 -8.81 1.73 9.44
N THR A 117 -8.17 2.89 9.44
CA THR A 117 -6.83 3.07 8.82
C THR A 117 -5.77 2.27 9.58
N LEU A 118 -5.76 2.37 10.92
CA LEU A 118 -4.82 1.62 11.76
C LEU A 118 -5.10 0.12 11.74
N GLY A 119 -6.38 -0.27 11.73
CA GLY A 119 -6.83 -1.66 11.65
C GLY A 119 -6.42 -2.31 10.34
N LEU A 120 -6.63 -1.64 9.19
CA LEU A 120 -6.13 -2.11 7.89
C LEU A 120 -4.61 -2.24 7.87
N GLY A 121 -3.87 -1.28 8.44
CA GLY A 121 -2.43 -1.37 8.55
C GLY A 121 -1.95 -2.53 9.42
N TRP A 122 -2.65 -2.80 10.53
CA TRP A 122 -2.36 -3.94 11.40
C TRP A 122 -2.67 -5.27 10.71
N VAL A 123 -3.84 -5.41 10.08
CA VAL A 123 -4.21 -6.60 9.30
C VAL A 123 -3.21 -6.83 8.17
N ALA A 124 -2.85 -5.79 7.42
CA ALA A 124 -1.87 -5.90 6.34
C ALA A 124 -0.50 -6.40 6.84
N ARG A 125 -0.05 -5.92 8.00
CA ARG A 125 1.20 -6.39 8.63
C ARG A 125 1.08 -7.83 9.15
N ALA A 126 -0.07 -8.18 9.72
CA ALA A 126 -0.34 -9.53 10.22
C ALA A 126 -0.51 -10.54 9.07
N SER A 127 -1.00 -10.10 7.90
CA SER A 127 -1.20 -10.93 6.71
C SER A 127 0.05 -11.08 5.84
N VAL A 128 1.18 -10.44 6.18
CA VAL A 128 2.48 -10.79 5.57
C VAL A 128 2.91 -12.11 6.19
N GLU A 129 2.36 -13.19 5.65
CA GLU A 129 2.95 -14.52 5.77
C GLU A 129 4.39 -14.40 5.25
N ARG A 130 5.38 -14.63 6.11
CA ARG A 130 6.76 -14.75 5.65
C ARG A 130 6.77 -15.96 4.73
N ASP A 131 6.81 -15.73 3.44
CA ASP A 131 6.87 -16.80 2.45
C ASP A 131 8.20 -17.56 2.65
N ASP A 132 8.17 -18.57 3.52
CA ASP A 132 9.25 -19.52 3.81
C ASP A 132 9.54 -20.43 2.59
N SER A 133 8.95 -20.13 1.42
CA SER A 133 9.28 -20.72 0.12
C SER A 133 10.77 -20.60 -0.20
N SER A 134 11.45 -19.56 0.32
CA SER A 134 12.90 -19.39 0.23
C SER A 134 13.71 -20.39 1.06
N ARG A 135 13.17 -20.92 2.17
CA ARG A 135 13.78 -22.02 2.96
C ARG A 135 13.53 -23.40 2.35
N ARG A 136 12.37 -23.62 1.71
CA ARG A 136 12.07 -24.88 1.01
C ARG A 136 12.81 -25.01 -0.33
N GLY A 137 13.06 -23.91 -1.02
CA GLY A 137 13.96 -23.87 -2.18
C GLY A 137 15.40 -24.23 -1.81
N GLY A 138 15.84 -23.74 -0.64
CA GLY A 138 17.07 -24.09 0.09
C GLY A 138 17.39 -25.58 0.11
N GLY A 139 16.58 -26.35 0.83
CA GLY A 139 16.84 -27.78 1.02
C GLY A 139 16.71 -28.61 -0.26
N ARG A 140 15.97 -28.14 -1.27
CA ARG A 140 15.78 -28.89 -2.52
C ARG A 140 17.06 -28.94 -3.37
N TRP A 141 17.80 -27.83 -3.52
CA TRP A 141 19.05 -27.83 -4.28
C TRP A 141 20.16 -28.62 -3.55
N GLU A 142 20.16 -28.56 -2.22
CA GLU A 142 21.12 -29.27 -1.37
C GLU A 142 20.89 -30.78 -1.44
N GLN A 143 19.62 -31.20 -1.44
CA GLN A 143 19.23 -32.60 -1.57
C GLN A 143 19.47 -33.16 -2.98
N SER A 144 19.28 -32.36 -4.05
CA SER A 144 19.67 -32.79 -5.41
C SER A 144 21.19 -32.90 -5.58
N MET A 145 21.97 -31.98 -4.97
CA MET A 145 23.44 -32.04 -5.04
C MET A 145 23.98 -33.30 -4.36
N MET A 146 23.43 -33.70 -3.21
CA MET A 146 23.84 -34.95 -2.54
C MET A 146 23.46 -36.22 -3.32
N VAL A 147 22.32 -36.20 -4.03
CA VAL A 147 21.90 -37.35 -4.86
C VAL A 147 22.83 -37.49 -6.07
N ASP A 148 23.19 -36.38 -6.71
CA ASP A 148 24.12 -36.40 -7.85
C ASP A 148 25.51 -36.86 -7.41
N GLU A 149 26.03 -36.38 -6.27
CA GLU A 149 27.35 -36.77 -5.76
C GLU A 149 27.42 -38.27 -5.39
N GLN A 150 26.35 -38.84 -4.84
CA GLN A 150 26.27 -40.28 -4.56
C GLN A 150 26.16 -41.11 -5.85
N GLY A 151 25.44 -40.59 -6.85
CA GLY A 151 25.31 -41.20 -8.16
C GLY A 151 26.65 -41.31 -8.88
N GLU A 152 27.46 -40.23 -8.84
CA GLU A 152 28.80 -40.19 -9.45
C GLU A 152 29.78 -41.13 -8.75
N ARG A 153 29.80 -41.16 -7.41
CA ARG A 153 30.65 -42.09 -6.63
C ARG A 153 30.33 -43.55 -6.95
N GLY A 154 29.04 -43.91 -6.98
CA GLY A 154 28.62 -45.28 -7.33
C GLY A 154 28.88 -45.67 -8.79
N ALA A 155 28.97 -44.70 -9.71
CA ALA A 155 29.36 -44.94 -11.09
C ALA A 155 30.87 -45.18 -11.22
N GLY A 156 31.70 -44.43 -10.48
CA GLY A 156 33.15 -44.61 -10.41
C GLY A 156 33.54 -46.01 -9.91
N ASP A 157 32.96 -46.45 -8.80
CA ASP A 157 33.23 -47.77 -8.20
C ASP A 157 32.88 -48.94 -9.15
N ARG A 158 31.82 -48.79 -9.95
CA ARG A 158 31.43 -49.79 -10.96
C ARG A 158 32.42 -49.86 -12.12
N GLN A 159 32.98 -48.71 -12.51
CA GLN A 159 33.95 -48.65 -13.60
C GLN A 159 35.31 -49.20 -13.16
N GLU A 160 35.70 -48.98 -11.91
CA GLU A 160 36.94 -49.49 -11.33
C GLU A 160 36.90 -51.01 -11.12
N ARG A 161 35.77 -51.56 -10.63
CA ARG A 161 35.57 -53.02 -10.55
C ARG A 161 35.69 -53.71 -11.90
N ARG A 162 35.10 -53.14 -12.96
CA ARG A 162 35.21 -53.67 -14.33
C ARG A 162 36.64 -53.60 -14.91
N ARG A 163 37.50 -52.75 -14.36
CA ARG A 163 38.88 -52.58 -14.81
C ARG A 163 39.86 -53.55 -14.14
N GLY A 164 39.47 -54.15 -13.01
CA GLY A 164 40.26 -55.14 -12.26
C GLY A 164 39.98 -56.60 -12.62
N GLU A 165 39.13 -56.88 -13.61
CA GLU A 165 38.71 -58.23 -14.03
C GLU A 165 39.43 -58.73 -15.30
N TRP A 166 40.60 -58.19 -15.64
CA TRP A 166 41.48 -58.68 -16.74
C TRP A 166 42.86 -59.06 -16.22
#